data_AF-A0A962SY52-F1
#
_entry.id   AF-A0A962SY52-F1
#
_cell.length_a   1.000
_cell.length_b   1.000
_cell.length_c   1.000
_cell.angle_alpha   90.00
_cell.angle_beta   90.00
_cell.angle_gamma   90.00
#
_symmetry.space_group_name_H-M   'P 1'
#
loop_
_entity.id
_entity.type
_entity.pdbx_description
1 polymer ?
#
loop_
_entity_poly.entity_id
_entity_poly.type
_entity_poly.pdbx_seq_one_letter_code
_entity_poly.pdbx_strand_id
1 'polypeptide(L)' 'MPSIIDRYLIREIGLTLLATVLVLLLIVLSHRLAGYLNKAASGLLARDSIFLLLSLQLIEVLIFLMPLAFLLSVMLT' A
#
# COMPACT_ATOMS: atom_id res chain seq x y z
N MET A 1 -10.25 -31.45 3.70
CA MET A 1 -9.42 -30.82 4.76
C MET A 1 -8.19 -30.27 4.07
N PRO A 2 -7.85 -28.97 4.20
CA PRO A 2 -6.66 -28.43 3.54
C PRO A 2 -5.42 -29.18 4.03
N SER A 3 -4.52 -29.49 3.11
CA SER A 3 -3.27 -30.16 3.43
C SER A 3 -2.43 -29.27 4.36
N ILE A 4 -1.55 -29.86 5.16
CA ILE A 4 -0.62 -29.11 6.03
C ILE A 4 0.22 -28.14 5.18
N ILE A 5 0.53 -28.55 3.95
CA ILE A 5 1.26 -27.75 2.96
C ILE A 5 0.45 -26.51 2.56
N ASP A 6 -0.85 -26.64 2.25
CA ASP A 6 -1.70 -25.50 1.85
C ASP A 6 -1.74 -24.43 2.95
N ARG A 7 -1.84 -24.86 4.21
CA ARG A 7 -1.86 -23.93 5.36
C ARG A 7 -0.53 -23.20 5.52
N TYR A 8 0.58 -23.88 5.27
CA TYR A 8 1.91 -23.28 5.33
C TYR A 8 2.11 -22.28 4.19
N LEU A 9 1.74 -22.69 2.96
CA LEU A 9 1.82 -21.85 1.76
C LEU A 9 1.00 -20.57 1.90
N ILE A 10 -0.26 -20.68 2.36
CA ILE A 10 -1.13 -19.51 2.59
C ILE A 10 -0.53 -18.56 3.63
N ARG A 11 0.07 -19.10 4.69
CA ARG A 11 0.72 -18.28 5.72
C ARG A 11 1.92 -17.54 5.17
N GLU A 12 2.76 -18.21 4.39
CA GLU A 12 3.99 -17.61 3.89
C GLU A 12 3.71 -16.58 2.79
N ILE A 13 2.85 -16.93 1.83
CA ILE A 13 2.36 -15.99 0.81
C ILE A 13 1.63 -14.81 1.47
N GLY A 14 0.81 -15.05 2.49
CA GLY A 14 0.10 -13.98 3.20
C GLY A 14 1.06 -13.00 3.89
N LEU A 15 2.14 -13.50 4.48
CA LEU A 15 3.16 -12.66 5.12
C LEU A 15 3.97 -11.86 4.10
N THR A 16 4.43 -12.50 3.02
CA THR A 16 5.20 -11.82 1.96
C THR A 16 4.33 -10.81 1.22
N LEU A 17 3.03 -11.08 1.04
CA LEU A 17 2.06 -10.16 0.47
C LEU A 17 1.88 -8.91 1.32
N LEU A 18 1.65 -9.08 2.63
CA LEU A 18 1.52 -7.95 3.54
C LEU A 18 2.78 -7.09 3.55
N ALA A 19 3.96 -7.71 3.61
CA ALA A 19 5.23 -6.99 3.54
C ALA A 19 5.38 -6.20 2.23
N THR A 20 5.08 -6.85 1.10
CA THR A 20 5.22 -6.24 -0.23
C THR A 20 4.24 -5.07 -0.43
N VAL A 21 2.97 -5.27 -0.07
CA VAL A 21 1.94 -4.21 -0.12
C VAL A 21 2.35 -3.01 0.74
N LEU A 22 2.84 -3.24 1.96
CA LEU A 22 3.27 -2.17 2.86
C LEU A 22 4.43 -1.37 2.28
N VAL A 23 5.44 -2.04 1.73
CA VAL A 23 6.60 -1.38 1.10
C VAL A 23 6.14 -0.52 -0.09
N LEU A 24 5.35 -1.08 -1.00
CA LEU A 24 4.85 -0.35 -2.17
C LEU A 24 3.96 0.84 -1.76
N LEU A 25 3.09 0.65 -0.77
CA LEU A 25 2.29 1.74 -0.21
C LEU A 25 3.17 2.85 0.34
N LEU A 26 4.16 2.55 1.18
CA LEU A 26 5.04 3.55 1.77
C LEU A 26 5.77 4.37 0.70
N ILE A 27 6.23 3.74 -0.37
CA ILE A 27 6.87 4.43 -1.50
C ILE A 27 5.91 5.44 -2.13
N VAL A 28 4.69 5.00 -2.47
CA VAL A 28 3.69 5.85 -3.14
C VAL A 28 3.19 6.97 -2.22
N LEU A 29 2.92 6.66 -0.95
CA LEU A 29 2.46 7.64 0.03
C LEU A 29 3.51 8.71 0.29
N SER A 30 4.79 8.33 0.39
CA SER A 30 5.88 9.29 0.62
C SER A 30 5.93 10.33 -0.50
N HIS A 31 5.82 9.87 -1.75
CA HIS A 31 5.79 10.77 -2.91
C HIS A 31 4.57 11.70 -2.89
N ARG A 32 3.37 11.16 -2.63
CA ARG A 32 2.12 11.93 -2.60
C ARG A 32 2.08 12.94 -1.45
N LEU A 33 2.51 12.52 -0.26
CA LEU A 33 2.59 13.39 0.92
C LEU A 33 3.51 14.59 0.65
N ALA A 34 4.69 14.36 0.06
CA ALA A 34 5.59 15.45 -0.33
C ALA A 34 4.90 16.44 -1.29
N GLY A 35 4.15 15.94 -2.27
CA GLY A 35 3.35 16.77 -3.18
C GLY A 35 2.25 17.58 -2.47
N TYR A 36 1.56 16.99 -1.50
CA TYR A 36 0.52 17.68 -0.72
C TYR A 36 1.10 18.73 0.22
N LEU A 37 2.24 18.45 0.87
CA LEU A 37 2.95 19.43 1.69
C LEU A 37 3.40 20.63 0.86
N ASN A 38 3.89 20.41 -0.36
CA ASN A 38 4.25 21.49 -1.28
C ASN A 38 3.04 22.37 -1.66
N LYS A 39 1.89 21.74 -1.95
CA LYS A 39 0.63 22.46 -2.26
C LYS A 39 0.07 23.23 -1.06
N ALA A 40 0.24 22.70 0.14
CA ALA A 40 -0.13 23.40 1.37
C ALA A 40 0.78 24.61 1.63
N ALA A 41 2.08 24.48 1.35
CA ALA A 41 3.04 25.57 1.43
C ALA A 41 2.74 26.70 0.42
N SER A 42 2.20 26.36 -0.75
CA SER A 42 1.77 27.35 -1.75
C SER A 42 0.36 27.93 -1.50
N GLY A 43 -0.29 27.57 -0.38
CA GLY A 43 -1.63 28.07 -0.01
C GLY A 43 -2.79 27.49 -0.81
N LEU A 44 -2.55 26.46 -1.64
CA LEU A 44 -3.55 25.84 -2.52
C LEU A 44 -4.36 24.73 -1.83
N LEU A 45 -3.93 24.30 -0.64
CA LEU A 45 -4.59 23.25 0.13
C LEU A 45 -4.68 23.63 1.61
N ALA A 46 -5.87 23.46 2.18
CA ALA A 46 -6.08 23.53 3.62
C ALA A 46 -5.35 22.37 4.30
N ARG A 47 -4.58 22.67 5.35
CA ARG A 47 -3.79 21.69 6.12
C ARG A 47 -4.63 20.54 6.66
N ASP A 48 -5.87 20.83 7.07
CA ASP A 48 -6.78 19.86 7.66
C ASP A 48 -7.25 18.80 6.64
N SER A 49 -7.26 19.14 5.36
CA SER A 49 -7.70 18.23 4.29
C SER A 49 -6.61 17.26 3.85
N ILE A 50 -5.33 17.49 4.18
CA ILE A 50 -4.20 16.68 3.69
C ILE A 50 -4.34 15.23 4.15
N PHE A 51 -4.59 15.01 5.44
CA PHE A 51 -4.77 13.67 6.01
C PHE A 51 -6.03 12.98 5.49
N LEU A 52 -7.12 13.73 5.32
CA LEU A 52 -8.37 13.19 4.78
C LEU A 52 -8.17 12.72 3.33
N LEU A 53 -7.56 13.53 2.48
CA LEU A 53 -7.24 13.18 1.09
C LEU A 53 -6.26 12.01 1.00
N LEU A 54 -5.23 11.98 1.85
CA LEU A 54 -4.28 10.86 1.93
C LEU A 54 -4.97 9.55 2.30
N SER A 55 -5.88 9.56 3.28
CA SER A 55 -6.59 8.35 3.72
C SER A 55 -7.55 7.82 2.67
N LEU A 56 -8.27 8.68 1.95
CA LEU A 56 -9.12 8.28 0.83
C LEU A 56 -8.29 7.67 -0.31
N GLN A 57 -7.16 8.31 -0.62
CA GLN A 57 -6.27 7.84 -1.68
C GLN A 57 -5.54 6.54 -1.32
N LEU A 58 -5.27 6.31 -0.03
CA LEU A 58 -4.68 5.07 0.48
C LEU A 58 -5.45 3.84 0.01
N ILE A 59 -6.78 3.90 0.03
CA ILE A 59 -7.67 2.81 -0.38
C ILE A 59 -7.56 2.59 -1.90
N GLU A 60 -7.58 3.66 -2.68
CA GLU A 60 -7.45 3.60 -4.14
C GLU A 60 -6.10 2.99 -4.56
N VAL A 61 -5.01 3.45 -3.94
CA VAL A 61 -3.66 2.96 -4.20
C VAL A 61 -3.52 1.50 -3.79
N LEU A 62 -4.11 1.09 -2.66
CA LEU A 62 -4.10 -0.30 -2.21
C LEU A 62 -4.77 -1.23 -3.23
N ILE A 63 -5.95 -0.86 -3.74
CA ILE A 63 -6.67 -1.64 -4.74
C ILE A 63 -5.86 -1.74 -6.03
N PHE A 64 -5.26 -0.63 -6.47
CA PHE A 64 -4.41 -0.60 -7.66
C PHE A 64 -3.15 -1.45 -7.52
N LEU A 65 -2.51 -1.43 -6.36
CA LEU A 65 -1.28 -2.19 -6.09
C LEU A 65 -1.53 -3.68 -5.83
N MET A 66 -2.72 -4.07 -5.39
CA MET A 66 -3.06 -5.44 -5.00
C MET A 66 -2.64 -6.52 -6.02
N PRO A 67 -2.95 -6.42 -7.33
CA PRO A 67 -2.54 -7.45 -8.30
C PRO A 67 -1.01 -7.54 -8.46
N LEU A 68 -0.33 -6.40 -8.46
CA LEU A 68 1.14 -6.36 -8.58
C LEU A 68 1.80 -6.92 -7.32
N ALA A 69 1.33 -6.51 -6.15
CA ALA A 69 1.86 -6.95 -4.87
C ALA A 69 1.64 -8.45 -4.66
N PHE A 70 0.51 -8.99 -5.12
CA PHE A 70 0.24 -10.43 -5.12
C PHE A 70 1.23 -11.18 -6.00
N LEU A 71 1.44 -10.73 -7.24
CA LEU A 71 2.41 -11.34 -8.14
C LEU A 71 3.83 -11.35 -7.54
N LEU A 72 4.28 -10.20 -7.02
CA LEU A 72 5.61 -10.09 -6.41
C LEU A 72 5.76 -10.94 -5.16
N SER A 73 4.73 -10.99 -4.31
CA SER A 73 4.71 -11.83 -3.12
C SER A 73 4.88 -13.31 -3.47
N VAL A 74 4.14 -13.81 -4.45
CA VAL A 74 4.24 -15.20 -4.89
C VAL A 74 5.62 -15.51 -5.48
N MET A 75 6.27 -14.56 -6.15
CA MET A 75 7.62 -14.73 -6.69
C MET A 75 8.73 -14.66 -5.62
N LEU A 76 8.48 -13.95 -4.52
CA LEU A 76 9.43 -13.78 -3.42
C LEU A 76 9.30 -14.84 -2.32
N THR A 77 8.20 -15.59 -2.33
CA THR A 77 7.94 -16.72 -1.42
C THR A 77 8.62 -17.96 -1.95
#